data_AF-A0A1I2FXE3-F1
#
_entry.id   AF-A0A1I2FXE3-F1
#
_cell.length_a   1.000
_cell.length_b   1.000
_cell.length_c   1.000
_cell.angle_alpha   90.00
_cell.angle_beta   90.00
_cell.angle_gamma   90.00
#
_symmetry.space_group_name_H-M   'P 1'
#
loop_
_entity.id
_entity.type
_entity.pdbx_description
1 polymer ?
#
loop_
_entity_poly.entity_id
_entity_poly.type
_entity_poly.pdbx_seq_one_letter_code
_entity_poly.pdbx_strand_id
1 'polypeptide(L)'
;MPRPAQALAPAPASPLRRRPSPAAGAILALSAATACVRDKGEVELNWTVVDAAGRSIFPAGELGDVCNLDADKFDDLCGFIGSTTPDGPRRPYRLRTQLRLCEPDCPQACTADESCQIDVRTYGCKAARGFSIVDARADEPYDFEVALVAEFEDDGCVCELGPACALTPGPRTRTVEPGLLTDLQVYLFVLTGLDACAQEPSEQGRTVMDLQGCCDGCS
;
A
#
# COMPACT_ATOMS: atom_id res chain seq x y z
N MET A 1 -21.87 2.23 80.91
CA MET A 1 -21.44 3.59 81.33
C MET A 1 -21.01 4.36 80.07
N PRO A 2 -21.19 5.68 80.00
CA PRO A 2 -22.41 6.40 79.65
C PRO A 2 -22.38 6.99 78.22
N ARG A 3 -23.57 7.18 77.62
CA ARG A 3 -23.80 8.06 76.46
C ARG A 3 -23.48 9.52 76.85
N PRO A 4 -22.73 10.29 76.04
CA PRO A 4 -22.76 11.74 76.14
C PRO A 4 -23.80 12.33 75.18
N ALA A 5 -24.33 13.46 75.64
CA ALA A 5 -25.56 14.10 75.23
C ALA A 5 -25.52 14.77 73.85
N GLN A 6 -26.69 14.79 73.20
CA GLN A 6 -27.04 15.73 72.14
C GLN A 6 -27.05 17.15 72.71
N ALA A 7 -26.40 18.09 72.03
CA ALA A 7 -26.52 19.52 72.28
C ALA A 7 -27.25 20.19 71.11
N LEU A 8 -28.20 21.05 71.48
CA LEU A 8 -29.15 21.77 70.63
C LEU A 8 -28.48 22.81 69.71
N ALA A 9 -29.11 23.02 68.56
CA ALA A 9 -28.74 23.96 67.49
C ALA A 9 -28.88 25.45 67.86
N PRO A 10 -28.26 26.33 67.06
CA PRO A 10 -28.89 27.58 66.65
C PRO A 10 -29.22 27.59 65.13
N ALA A 11 -30.38 28.14 64.79
CA ALA A 11 -30.87 28.34 63.42
C ALA A 11 -30.43 29.73 62.86
N PRO A 12 -30.85 30.10 61.64
CA PRO A 12 -30.02 30.20 60.44
C PRO A 12 -29.54 31.64 60.15
N ALA A 13 -28.35 31.76 59.54
CA ALA A 13 -27.94 33.00 58.90
C ALA A 13 -28.17 32.88 57.38
N SER A 14 -29.27 33.43 56.90
CA SER A 14 -29.44 33.79 55.49
C SER A 14 -28.79 35.15 55.27
N PRO A 15 -27.85 35.29 54.33
CA PRO A 15 -28.02 36.42 53.40
C PRO A 15 -27.58 36.15 51.95
N LEU A 16 -28.27 36.90 51.09
CA LEU A 16 -27.90 37.37 49.75
C LEU A 16 -28.09 36.39 48.58
N ARG A 17 -29.35 36.37 48.13
CA ARG A 17 -29.71 36.25 46.71
C ARG A 17 -28.77 37.11 45.85
N ARG A 18 -27.82 36.49 45.17
CA ARG A 18 -27.22 37.08 43.97
C ARG A 18 -28.29 37.07 42.88
N ARG A 19 -28.67 38.26 42.41
CA ARG A 19 -29.44 38.39 41.16
C ARG A 19 -28.54 37.88 40.02
N PRO A 20 -28.95 36.87 39.24
CA PRO A 20 -28.26 36.58 37.99
C PRO A 20 -28.49 37.77 37.05
N SER A 21 -27.37 38.35 36.60
CA SER A 21 -27.35 39.40 35.58
C SER A 21 -27.85 38.81 34.26
N PRO A 22 -28.81 39.42 33.54
CA PRO A 22 -29.33 38.89 32.27
C PRO A 22 -28.43 39.31 31.09
N ALA A 23 -27.12 39.14 31.21
CA ALA A 23 -26.16 39.67 30.25
C ALA A 23 -24.94 38.74 30.07
N ALA A 24 -25.17 37.47 29.78
CA ALA A 24 -24.13 36.54 29.33
C ALA A 24 -24.70 35.39 28.49
N GLY A 25 -25.76 35.65 27.73
CA GLY A 25 -26.44 34.64 26.91
C GLY A 25 -26.36 34.96 25.42
N ALA A 26 -25.16 35.15 24.87
CA ALA A 26 -24.98 35.30 23.42
C ALA A 26 -23.52 35.05 22.95
N ILE A 27 -22.83 34.06 23.50
CA ILE A 27 -21.55 33.59 22.93
C ILE A 27 -21.53 32.06 23.02
N LEU A 28 -22.33 31.39 22.19
CA LEU A 28 -22.28 29.93 22.02
C LEU A 28 -22.95 29.52 20.71
N ALA A 29 -22.63 30.24 19.64
CA ALA A 29 -23.05 29.85 18.29
C ALA A 29 -22.14 30.58 17.29
N LEU A 30 -20.94 30.06 17.06
CA LEU A 30 -20.23 30.14 15.77
C LEU A 30 -18.87 29.42 15.74
N SER A 31 -18.55 28.56 16.71
CA SER A 31 -17.49 27.55 16.51
C SER A 31 -18.09 26.32 15.81
N ALA A 32 -18.80 26.55 14.70
CA ALA A 32 -19.19 25.49 13.80
C ALA A 32 -17.92 25.04 13.10
N ALA A 33 -17.38 23.92 13.57
CA ALA A 33 -16.65 22.93 12.79
C ALA A 33 -15.86 23.51 11.61
N THR A 34 -14.70 24.11 11.88
CA THR A 34 -13.54 23.81 11.05
C THR A 34 -13.14 22.38 11.38
N ALA A 35 -14.00 21.41 11.04
CA ALA A 35 -13.56 20.05 10.88
C ALA A 35 -12.40 20.14 9.89
N CYS A 36 -11.23 19.67 10.28
CA CYS A 36 -10.09 19.59 9.38
C CYS A 36 -10.50 18.63 8.26
N VAL A 37 -11.15 19.15 7.22
CA VAL A 37 -11.37 18.44 5.97
C VAL A 37 -9.97 18.31 5.38
N ARG A 38 -9.32 17.18 5.68
CA ARG A 38 -8.18 16.73 4.90
C ARG A 38 -8.80 16.10 3.67
N ASP A 39 -8.76 16.85 2.58
CA ASP A 39 -9.08 16.42 1.22
C ASP A 39 -8.06 15.41 0.67
N LYS A 40 -7.07 15.03 1.49
CA LYS A 40 -5.98 14.12 1.16
C LYS A 40 -5.88 12.96 2.13
N GLY A 41 -5.67 11.78 1.57
CA GLY A 41 -5.30 10.54 2.24
C GLY A 41 -3.85 10.17 1.99
N GLU A 42 -3.34 9.30 2.84
CA GLU A 42 -2.01 8.73 2.83
C GLU A 42 -2.13 7.22 2.65
N VAL A 43 -1.50 6.72 1.59
CA VAL A 43 -1.33 5.30 1.36
C VAL A 43 0.12 4.93 1.57
N GLU A 44 0.33 3.92 2.39
CA GLU A 44 1.63 3.32 2.64
C GLU A 44 1.61 1.83 2.31
N LEU A 45 2.61 1.41 1.56
CA LEU A 45 2.82 0.03 1.18
C LEU A 45 4.21 -0.39 1.62
N ASN A 46 4.34 -1.58 2.20
CA ASN A 46 5.61 -2.24 2.45
C ASN A 46 5.60 -3.56 1.69
N TRP A 47 6.70 -3.91 1.02
CA TRP A 47 6.79 -5.19 0.34
C TRP A 47 8.18 -5.78 0.39
N THR A 48 8.20 -7.10 0.27
CA THR A 48 9.39 -7.92 0.08
C THR A 48 9.20 -8.77 -1.17
N VAL A 49 10.25 -8.95 -1.95
CA VAL A 49 10.27 -9.83 -3.12
C VAL A 49 11.23 -10.98 -2.82
N VAL A 50 10.75 -12.21 -2.95
CA VAL A 50 11.52 -13.43 -2.71
C VAL A 50 11.43 -14.35 -3.92
N ASP A 51 12.35 -15.31 -4.05
CA ASP A 51 12.22 -16.39 -5.02
C ASP A 51 11.32 -17.53 -4.51
N ALA A 52 11.11 -18.56 -5.34
CA ALA A 52 10.31 -19.74 -4.97
C ALA A 52 10.84 -20.51 -3.74
N ALA A 53 12.11 -20.35 -3.38
CA ALA A 53 12.72 -20.93 -2.19
C ALA A 53 12.58 -20.03 -0.94
N GLY A 54 11.97 -18.85 -1.09
CA GLY A 54 11.82 -17.86 -0.02
C GLY A 54 13.06 -16.99 0.21
N ARG A 55 14.07 -17.08 -0.66
CA ARG A 55 15.29 -16.25 -0.56
C ARG A 55 14.98 -14.84 -1.02
N SER A 56 15.42 -13.86 -0.25
CA SER A 56 15.18 -12.45 -0.56
C SER A 56 15.88 -12.03 -1.86
N ILE A 57 15.07 -11.61 -2.83
CA ILE A 57 15.50 -10.88 -4.03
C ILE A 57 15.57 -9.39 -3.69
N PHE A 58 14.56 -8.87 -3.00
CA PHE A 58 14.55 -7.52 -2.47
C PHE A 58 13.81 -7.44 -1.12
N PRO A 59 14.32 -6.70 -0.09
CA PRO A 59 15.59 -5.98 -0.06
C PRO A 59 16.78 -6.90 -0.34
N ALA A 60 17.81 -6.34 -1.00
CA ALA A 60 18.97 -7.09 -1.46
C ALA A 60 19.60 -7.88 -0.30
N GLY A 61 19.80 -9.18 -0.49
CA GLY A 61 20.26 -10.08 0.56
C GLY A 61 20.67 -11.45 0.03
N GLU A 62 20.08 -12.51 0.58
CA GLU A 62 20.50 -13.92 0.46
C GLU A 62 20.78 -14.40 -0.96
N LEU A 63 20.07 -13.89 -1.97
CA LEU A 63 20.23 -14.37 -3.34
C LEU A 63 21.61 -14.02 -3.94
N GLY A 64 22.10 -12.80 -3.69
CA GLY A 64 23.39 -12.40 -4.26
C GLY A 64 24.57 -13.05 -3.53
N ASP A 65 24.44 -13.37 -2.25
CA ASP A 65 25.40 -14.19 -1.50
C ASP A 65 25.43 -15.64 -2.04
N VAL A 66 24.26 -16.24 -2.26
CA VAL A 66 24.15 -17.64 -2.71
C VAL A 66 24.60 -17.82 -4.16
N CYS A 67 24.33 -16.84 -5.03
CA CYS A 67 24.66 -16.93 -6.45
C CYS A 67 25.99 -16.22 -6.82
N ASN A 68 26.80 -15.77 -5.84
CA ASN A 68 28.07 -15.05 -6.05
C ASN A 68 27.94 -13.90 -7.08
N LEU A 69 26.87 -13.12 -7.00
CA LEU A 69 26.68 -11.98 -7.88
C LEU A 69 27.59 -10.84 -7.38
N ASP A 70 28.24 -10.11 -8.29
CA ASP A 70 29.08 -8.96 -7.90
C ASP A 70 28.24 -7.90 -7.17
N ALA A 71 28.79 -7.24 -6.15
CA ALA A 71 28.12 -6.18 -5.36
C ALA A 71 27.41 -5.13 -6.25
N ASP A 72 28.01 -4.76 -7.38
CA ASP A 72 27.46 -3.78 -8.34
C ASP A 72 26.25 -4.33 -9.14
N LYS A 73 26.04 -5.65 -9.16
CA LYS A 73 24.85 -6.31 -9.74
C LYS A 73 23.69 -6.42 -8.75
N PHE A 74 23.93 -6.24 -7.44
CA PHE A 74 22.86 -6.20 -6.43
C PHE A 74 21.96 -4.99 -6.61
N ASP A 75 22.50 -3.88 -7.13
CA ASP A 75 21.74 -2.67 -7.41
C ASP A 75 20.69 -2.88 -8.50
N ASP A 76 20.65 -4.00 -9.25
CA ASP A 76 19.65 -4.32 -10.28
C ASP A 76 18.82 -5.59 -10.07
N LEU A 77 18.62 -6.05 -8.82
CA LEU A 77 17.77 -7.24 -8.52
C LEU A 77 16.26 -7.08 -8.82
N CYS A 78 15.85 -5.94 -9.39
CA CYS A 78 14.50 -5.72 -9.90
C CYS A 78 14.49 -5.43 -11.42
N GLY A 79 15.63 -5.57 -12.10
CA GLY A 79 15.79 -5.45 -13.55
C GLY A 79 16.10 -6.82 -14.15
N PHE A 80 15.33 -7.22 -15.15
CA PHE A 80 15.40 -8.54 -15.77
C PHE A 80 15.41 -8.41 -17.28
N ILE A 81 15.72 -9.51 -17.94
CA ILE A 81 15.42 -9.68 -19.36
C ILE A 81 14.55 -10.93 -19.52
N GLY A 82 13.54 -10.87 -20.38
CA GLY A 82 12.66 -12.02 -20.58
C GLY A 82 11.79 -11.89 -21.82
N SER A 83 11.23 -13.00 -22.26
CA SER A 83 10.26 -13.07 -23.34
C SER A 83 8.85 -13.37 -22.81
N THR A 84 7.83 -12.74 -23.38
CA THR A 84 6.41 -13.07 -23.12
C THR A 84 5.90 -14.23 -23.98
N THR A 85 6.70 -14.69 -24.96
CA THR A 85 6.32 -15.76 -25.89
C THR A 85 7.44 -16.83 -26.00
N PRO A 86 7.12 -18.09 -26.32
CA PRO A 86 8.09 -19.19 -26.39
C PRO A 86 9.36 -18.90 -27.21
N ASP A 87 9.19 -18.31 -28.40
CA ASP A 87 10.28 -18.04 -29.35
C ASP A 87 10.50 -16.53 -29.60
N GLY A 88 9.93 -15.69 -28.73
CA GLY A 88 10.03 -14.24 -28.86
C GLY A 88 11.40 -13.68 -28.47
N PRO A 89 11.74 -12.46 -28.92
CA PRO A 89 12.93 -11.78 -28.44
C PRO A 89 12.81 -11.51 -26.94
N ARG A 90 13.87 -11.79 -26.19
CA ARG A 90 13.97 -11.34 -24.79
C ARG A 90 14.17 -9.84 -24.76
N ARG A 91 13.38 -9.15 -23.95
CA ARG A 91 13.41 -7.70 -23.79
C ARG A 91 13.70 -7.32 -22.33
N PRO A 92 14.43 -6.24 -22.10
CA PRO A 92 14.66 -5.73 -20.75
C PRO A 92 13.36 -5.23 -20.13
N TYR A 93 13.14 -5.54 -18.86
CA TYR A 93 12.02 -5.02 -18.07
C TYR A 93 12.42 -4.81 -16.61
N ARG A 94 11.62 -4.02 -15.89
CA ARG A 94 11.76 -3.81 -14.45
C ARG A 94 10.52 -4.24 -13.71
N LEU A 95 10.71 -4.84 -12.54
CA LEU A 95 9.63 -5.09 -11.61
C LEU A 95 9.21 -3.79 -10.92
N ARG A 96 7.91 -3.59 -10.83
CA ARG A 96 7.28 -2.50 -10.08
C ARG A 96 6.15 -3.04 -9.22
N THR A 97 5.96 -2.43 -8.07
CA THR A 97 4.73 -2.62 -7.28
C THR A 97 3.73 -1.58 -7.76
N GLN A 98 2.60 -2.04 -8.28
CA GLN A 98 1.50 -1.19 -8.71
C GLN A 98 0.36 -1.27 -7.71
N LEU A 99 -0.12 -0.11 -7.31
CA LEU A 99 -1.33 0.08 -6.53
C LEU A 99 -2.40 0.66 -7.44
N ARG A 100 -3.58 0.04 -7.43
CA ARG A 100 -4.80 0.60 -8.04
C ARG A 100 -5.82 0.90 -6.96
N LEU A 101 -6.43 2.07 -7.07
CA LEU A 101 -7.62 2.44 -6.34
C LEU A 101 -8.79 2.36 -7.33
N CYS A 102 -9.79 1.54 -7.00
CA CYS A 102 -10.94 1.29 -7.85
C CYS A 102 -12.23 1.71 -7.14
N GLU A 103 -13.27 2.02 -7.91
CA GLU A 103 -14.61 2.03 -7.34
C GLU A 103 -14.96 0.62 -6.77
N PRO A 104 -15.75 0.56 -5.69
CA PRO A 104 -16.19 -0.71 -5.12
C PRO A 104 -16.87 -1.63 -6.14
N ASP A 105 -16.70 -2.94 -5.97
CA ASP A 105 -17.34 -4.00 -6.77
C ASP A 105 -16.92 -4.02 -8.25
N CYS A 106 -15.83 -3.34 -8.60
CA CYS A 106 -15.38 -3.33 -9.99
C CYS A 106 -14.78 -4.65 -10.46
N PRO A 107 -15.12 -5.04 -11.71
CA PRO A 107 -14.67 -6.31 -12.25
C PRO A 107 -13.15 -6.32 -12.36
N GLN A 108 -12.57 -7.44 -11.92
CA GLN A 108 -11.12 -7.69 -11.99
C GLN A 108 -10.30 -6.54 -11.41
N ALA A 109 -10.79 -5.93 -10.31
CA ALA A 109 -10.14 -4.83 -9.63
C ALA A 109 -9.69 -3.71 -10.60
N CYS A 110 -10.67 -3.25 -11.40
CA CYS A 110 -10.55 -2.20 -12.40
C CYS A 110 -9.49 -2.40 -13.50
N THR A 111 -8.82 -3.55 -13.59
CA THR A 111 -7.92 -3.87 -14.73
C THR A 111 -8.66 -4.01 -16.05
N ALA A 112 -9.88 -4.54 -16.02
CA ALA A 112 -10.70 -4.74 -17.21
C ALA A 112 -11.38 -3.46 -17.70
N ASP A 113 -11.50 -2.45 -16.83
CA ASP A 113 -12.25 -1.23 -17.08
C ASP A 113 -11.61 -0.04 -16.37
N GLU A 114 -10.77 0.69 -17.10
CA GLU A 114 -10.09 1.90 -16.62
C GLU A 114 -11.08 3.01 -16.21
N SER A 115 -12.33 2.98 -16.69
CA SER A 115 -13.33 3.97 -16.27
C SER A 115 -13.74 3.83 -14.81
N CYS A 116 -13.51 2.65 -14.22
CA CYS A 116 -13.68 2.40 -12.80
C CYS A 116 -12.43 2.76 -11.96
N GLN A 117 -11.30 3.03 -12.62
CA GLN A 117 -10.08 3.34 -11.93
C GLN A 117 -10.12 4.76 -11.37
N ILE A 118 -10.01 4.88 -10.06
CA ILE A 118 -9.92 6.17 -9.36
C ILE A 118 -8.50 6.70 -9.49
N ASP A 119 -7.51 5.85 -9.24
CA ASP A 119 -6.10 6.26 -9.24
C ASP A 119 -5.14 5.06 -9.41
N VAL A 120 -3.93 5.33 -9.88
CA VAL A 120 -2.83 4.35 -9.97
C VAL A 120 -1.54 4.95 -9.46
N ARG A 121 -0.82 4.15 -8.67
CA ARG A 121 0.51 4.48 -8.14
C ARG A 121 1.47 3.35 -8.43
N THR A 122 2.65 3.71 -8.93
CA THR A 122 3.70 2.76 -9.28
C THR A 122 4.93 3.05 -8.44
N TYR A 123 5.45 2.02 -7.79
CA TYR A 123 6.64 2.08 -6.97
C TYR A 123 7.72 1.18 -7.53
N GLY A 124 8.98 1.62 -7.46
CA GLY A 124 10.10 0.76 -7.83
C GLY A 124 10.19 -0.43 -6.88
N CYS A 125 10.38 -1.65 -7.40
CA CYS A 125 10.54 -2.85 -6.58
C CYS A 125 11.66 -2.72 -5.53
N LYS A 126 12.69 -1.89 -5.81
CA LYS A 126 13.82 -1.58 -4.91
C LYS A 126 13.47 -0.65 -3.73
N ALA A 127 12.23 -0.17 -3.63
CA ALA A 127 11.81 0.55 -2.45
C ALA A 127 11.22 -0.49 -1.49
N ALA A 128 11.78 -0.66 -0.28
CA ALA A 128 11.16 -1.53 0.74
C ALA A 128 9.78 -1.01 1.21
N ARG A 129 9.43 0.19 0.74
CA ARG A 129 8.21 0.90 1.08
C ARG A 129 7.84 1.90 -0.02
N GLY A 130 6.56 2.01 -0.30
CA GLY A 130 5.94 3.04 -1.12
C GLY A 130 5.08 3.94 -0.26
N PHE A 131 5.06 5.23 -0.59
CA PHE A 131 4.19 6.21 0.05
C PHE A 131 3.57 7.09 -1.01
N SER A 132 2.28 7.37 -0.89
CA SER A 132 1.58 8.29 -1.77
C SER A 132 0.49 9.04 -1.03
N ILE A 133 0.28 10.28 -1.48
CA ILE A 133 -0.87 11.07 -1.08
C ILE A 133 -1.92 10.88 -2.18
N VAL A 134 -3.13 10.51 -1.79
CA VAL A 134 -4.28 10.28 -2.68
C VAL A 134 -5.43 11.20 -2.26
N ASP A 135 -6.43 11.36 -3.12
CA ASP A 135 -7.60 12.15 -2.74
C ASP A 135 -8.41 11.41 -1.66
N ALA A 136 -8.80 12.14 -0.62
CA ALA A 136 -9.63 11.58 0.44
C ALA A 136 -11.05 11.34 -0.08
N ARG A 137 -11.57 10.14 0.13
CA ARG A 137 -13.01 9.87 -0.01
C ARG A 137 -13.67 9.97 1.36
N ALA A 138 -14.36 11.09 1.58
CA ALA A 138 -14.97 11.40 2.87
C ALA A 138 -16.17 10.51 3.19
N ASP A 139 -16.94 10.14 2.16
CA ASP A 139 -18.25 9.50 2.34
C ASP A 139 -18.42 8.19 1.54
N GLU A 140 -17.43 7.82 0.71
CA GLU A 140 -17.53 6.68 -0.21
C GLU A 140 -16.34 5.73 -0.06
N PRO A 141 -16.57 4.41 0.06
CA PRO A 141 -15.48 3.45 0.12
C PRO A 141 -14.78 3.33 -1.23
N TYR A 142 -13.61 2.69 -1.25
CA TYR A 142 -12.93 2.31 -2.49
C TYR A 142 -12.23 0.98 -2.31
N ASP A 143 -12.02 0.26 -3.40
CA ASP A 143 -11.24 -0.97 -3.38
C ASP A 143 -9.78 -0.68 -3.70
N PHE A 144 -8.92 -1.36 -2.96
CA PHE A 144 -7.48 -1.26 -3.03
C PHE A 144 -6.95 -2.56 -3.62
N GLU A 145 -6.20 -2.48 -4.71
CA GLU A 145 -5.57 -3.64 -5.32
C GLU A 145 -4.06 -3.43 -5.47
N VAL A 146 -3.29 -4.45 -5.08
CA VAL A 146 -1.84 -4.46 -5.27
C VAL A 146 -1.42 -5.59 -6.19
N ALA A 147 -0.58 -5.21 -7.15
CA ALA A 147 0.01 -6.08 -8.14
C ALA A 147 1.52 -5.89 -8.22
N LEU A 148 2.23 -6.98 -8.53
CA LEU A 148 3.57 -6.90 -9.06
C LEU A 148 3.47 -6.88 -10.58
N VAL A 149 4.08 -5.88 -11.21
CA VAL A 149 4.02 -5.70 -12.66
C VAL A 149 5.43 -5.68 -13.26
N ALA A 150 5.56 -6.13 -14.49
CA ALA A 150 6.74 -5.96 -15.34
C ALA A 150 6.52 -4.75 -16.26
N GLU A 151 7.41 -3.76 -16.17
CA GLU A 151 7.45 -2.58 -17.04
C GLU A 151 8.61 -2.76 -18.03
N PHE A 152 8.32 -2.96 -19.31
CA PHE A 152 9.31 -3.14 -20.37
C PHE A 152 9.98 -1.80 -20.71
N GLU A 153 11.31 -1.81 -20.83
CA GLU A 153 12.09 -0.57 -21.03
C GLU A 153 11.98 -0.01 -22.47
N ASP A 154 11.67 -0.86 -23.45
CA ASP A 154 11.71 -0.53 -24.88
C ASP A 154 10.44 0.21 -25.37
N ASP A 155 9.27 -0.21 -24.89
CA ASP A 155 7.96 0.26 -25.34
C ASP A 155 7.07 0.77 -24.20
N GLY A 156 7.53 0.68 -22.95
CA GLY A 156 6.76 1.07 -21.77
C GLY A 156 5.58 0.13 -21.48
N CYS A 157 5.49 -1.03 -22.14
CA CYS A 157 4.46 -2.02 -21.87
C CYS A 157 4.47 -2.39 -20.40
N VAL A 158 3.32 -2.27 -19.73
CA VAL A 158 3.14 -2.76 -18.36
C VAL A 158 2.31 -4.01 -18.39
N CYS A 159 2.75 -5.01 -17.63
CA CYS A 159 2.09 -6.28 -17.55
C CYS A 159 2.00 -6.77 -16.11
N GLU A 160 0.79 -7.04 -15.63
CA GLU A 160 0.60 -7.67 -14.34
C GLU A 160 1.09 -9.11 -14.35
N LEU A 161 1.91 -9.47 -13.36
CA LEU A 161 2.45 -10.82 -13.26
C LEU A 161 1.42 -11.76 -12.65
N GLY A 162 0.91 -12.67 -13.47
CA GLY A 162 0.03 -13.74 -13.03
C GLY A 162 0.75 -14.84 -12.22
N PRO A 163 -0.03 -15.79 -11.66
CA PRO A 163 0.47 -16.85 -10.76
C PRO A 163 1.57 -17.76 -11.33
N ALA A 164 1.72 -17.81 -12.66
CA ALA A 164 2.78 -18.58 -13.29
C ALA A 164 4.18 -17.97 -13.06
N CYS A 165 4.28 -16.64 -12.86
CA CYS A 165 5.56 -15.94 -12.63
C CYS A 165 5.70 -15.33 -11.24
N ALA A 166 4.59 -14.89 -10.64
CA ALA A 166 4.59 -14.30 -9.33
C ALA A 166 3.39 -14.76 -8.50
N LEU A 167 3.64 -15.20 -7.28
CA LEU A 167 2.60 -15.40 -6.28
C LEU A 167 2.57 -14.21 -5.33
N THR A 168 1.38 -13.76 -4.99
CA THR A 168 1.15 -12.73 -3.97
C THR A 168 0.27 -13.35 -2.87
N PRO A 169 0.85 -14.02 -1.86
CA PRO A 169 0.07 -14.66 -0.81
C PRO A 169 -0.74 -13.64 -0.01
N GLY A 170 -2.03 -13.92 0.19
CA GLY A 170 -2.95 -13.06 0.94
C GLY A 170 -3.98 -12.33 0.07
N PRO A 171 -4.88 -11.55 0.68
CA PRO A 171 -5.85 -10.76 -0.06
C PRO A 171 -5.14 -9.64 -0.83
N ARG A 172 -5.17 -9.72 -2.16
CA ARG A 172 -4.66 -8.67 -3.06
C ARG A 172 -5.58 -7.47 -3.15
N THR A 173 -6.86 -7.70 -2.87
CA THR A 173 -7.93 -6.71 -2.89
C THR A 173 -8.53 -6.54 -1.51
N ARG A 174 -8.82 -5.31 -1.12
CA ARG A 174 -9.53 -4.97 0.11
C ARG A 174 -10.34 -3.69 -0.08
N THR A 175 -11.47 -3.60 0.59
CA THR A 175 -12.26 -2.37 0.65
C THR A 175 -11.75 -1.46 1.76
N VAL A 176 -11.59 -0.17 1.46
CA VAL A 176 -11.20 0.88 2.40
C VAL A 176 -12.42 1.73 2.70
N GLU A 177 -12.77 1.83 3.99
CA GLU A 177 -13.91 2.63 4.44
C GLU A 177 -13.61 4.14 4.38
N PRO A 178 -14.66 4.98 4.22
CA PRO A 178 -14.50 6.42 4.19
C PRO A 178 -13.80 6.97 5.45
N GLY A 179 -12.94 7.97 5.26
CA GLY A 179 -12.23 8.64 6.37
C GLY A 179 -11.05 7.88 6.98
N LEU A 180 -10.78 6.63 6.57
CA LEU A 180 -9.54 5.91 6.90
C LEU A 180 -8.44 6.34 5.93
N LEU A 181 -7.73 7.41 6.31
CA LEU A 181 -6.76 8.08 5.45
C LEU A 181 -5.33 7.60 5.65
N THR A 182 -5.05 6.68 6.56
CA THR A 182 -3.69 6.16 6.77
C THR A 182 -3.73 4.66 6.78
N ASP A 183 -3.19 4.05 5.73
CA ASP A 183 -3.14 2.60 5.64
C ASP A 183 -1.73 2.12 5.36
N LEU A 184 -1.26 1.17 6.18
CA LEU A 184 -0.02 0.45 5.96
C LEU A 184 -0.39 -1.01 5.65
N GLN A 185 -0.11 -1.42 4.43
CA GLN A 185 -0.25 -2.81 4.02
C GLN A 185 1.11 -3.43 3.73
N VAL A 186 1.29 -4.70 4.12
CA VAL A 186 2.53 -5.44 3.96
C VAL A 186 2.30 -6.60 2.99
N TYR A 187 3.11 -6.67 1.94
CA TYR A 187 3.01 -7.69 0.90
C TYR A 187 4.29 -8.52 0.79
N LEU A 188 4.11 -9.79 0.46
CA LEU A 188 5.18 -10.68 0.03
C LEU A 188 4.91 -11.06 -1.44
N PHE A 189 5.87 -10.79 -2.32
CA PHE A 189 5.84 -11.26 -3.70
C PHE A 189 6.83 -12.39 -3.87
N VAL A 190 6.39 -13.53 -4.41
CA VAL A 190 7.21 -14.72 -4.62
C VAL A 190 7.38 -14.93 -6.11
N LEU A 191 8.59 -14.74 -6.64
CA LEU A 191 8.90 -15.00 -8.05
C LEU A 191 9.11 -16.50 -8.24
N THR A 192 8.25 -17.12 -9.04
CA THR A 192 8.31 -18.55 -9.38
C THR A 192 9.03 -18.82 -10.70
N GLY A 193 9.10 -17.82 -11.58
CA GLY A 193 9.78 -17.91 -12.88
C GLY A 193 11.27 -17.58 -12.87
N LEU A 194 11.84 -17.30 -11.69
CA LEU A 194 13.24 -16.89 -11.56
C LEU A 194 14.16 -18.11 -11.44
N ASP A 195 15.07 -18.29 -12.40
CA ASP A 195 16.23 -19.17 -12.22
C ASP A 195 17.39 -18.37 -11.60
N ALA A 196 17.32 -18.23 -10.28
CA ALA A 196 18.12 -17.28 -9.51
C ALA A 196 19.65 -17.42 -9.66
N CYS A 197 20.15 -18.65 -9.91
CA CYS A 197 21.58 -18.91 -10.04
C CYS A 197 21.95 -19.46 -11.43
N ALA A 198 21.11 -19.26 -12.44
CA ALA A 198 21.50 -19.52 -13.83
C ALA A 198 22.77 -18.73 -14.14
N GLN A 199 23.88 -19.45 -14.39
CA GLN A 199 25.21 -18.87 -14.57
C GLN A 199 25.40 -18.16 -15.90
N GLU A 200 24.41 -18.20 -16.79
CA GLU A 200 24.44 -17.43 -18.03
C GLU A 200 23.70 -16.11 -17.80
N PRO A 201 24.40 -15.04 -17.37
CA PRO A 201 23.81 -13.72 -17.51
C PRO A 201 23.46 -13.54 -18.98
N SER A 202 22.33 -12.88 -19.24
CA SER A 202 22.04 -12.45 -20.60
C SER A 202 23.24 -11.69 -21.19
N GLU A 203 23.31 -11.57 -22.52
CA GLU A 203 24.34 -10.77 -23.19
C GLU A 203 24.43 -9.32 -22.66
N GLN A 204 23.38 -8.86 -21.96
CA GLN A 204 23.25 -7.55 -21.34
C GLN A 204 23.62 -7.52 -19.84
N GLY A 205 24.13 -8.61 -19.27
CA GLY A 205 24.53 -8.69 -17.86
C GLY A 205 23.37 -8.77 -16.87
N ARG A 206 22.13 -8.98 -17.34
CA ARG A 206 20.92 -9.08 -16.52
C ARG A 206 20.47 -10.52 -16.29
N THR A 207 19.84 -10.74 -15.14
CA THR A 207 19.19 -12.01 -14.81
C THR A 207 18.03 -12.29 -15.76
N VAL A 208 17.94 -13.52 -16.23
CA VAL A 208 16.87 -13.96 -17.13
C VAL A 208 15.67 -14.44 -16.32
N MET A 209 14.49 -13.91 -16.66
CA MET A 209 13.21 -14.41 -16.16
C MET A 209 12.18 -14.22 -17.27
N ASP A 210 11.85 -15.30 -17.97
CA ASP A 210 10.85 -15.29 -19.04
C ASP A 210 9.43 -15.19 -18.45
N LEU A 211 8.56 -14.44 -19.12
CA LEU A 211 7.21 -14.08 -18.66
C LEU A 211 6.10 -14.84 -19.40
N GLN A 212 6.43 -16.01 -19.93
CA GLN A 212 5.51 -16.84 -20.71
C GLN A 212 4.38 -17.37 -19.82
N GLY A 213 3.12 -17.13 -20.23
CA GLY A 213 1.94 -17.62 -19.51
C GLY A 213 1.64 -16.91 -18.19
N CYS A 214 2.36 -15.83 -17.86
CA CYS A 214 2.01 -14.93 -16.76
C CYS A 214 1.78 -13.50 -17.22
N CYS A 215 2.08 -13.19 -18.47
CA CYS A 215 1.87 -11.91 -19.10
C CYS A 215 1.03 -12.10 -20.37
N ASP A 216 -0.29 -11.92 -20.24
CA ASP A 216 -1.25 -12.20 -21.31
C ASP A 216 -1.52 -10.99 -22.24
N GLY A 217 -0.90 -9.84 -21.97
CA GLY A 217 -1.02 -8.63 -22.78
C GLY A 217 -0.28 -7.43 -22.19
N CYS A 218 -0.08 -6.39 -23.01
CA CYS A 218 0.44 -5.09 -22.59
C CYS A 218 -0.73 -4.14 -22.37
N SER A 219 -0.80 -3.52 -21.18
CA SER A 219 -1.64 -2.34 -20.91
C SER A 219 -0.82 -1.07 -21.07
#